data_AF-A0A087TWE6-F1
#
_entry.id   AF-A0A087TWE6-F1
#
_cell.length_a   1.000
_cell.length_b   1.000
_cell.length_c   1.000
_cell.angle_alpha   90.00
_cell.angle_beta   90.00
_cell.angle_gamma   90.00
#
_symmetry.space_group_name_H-M   'P 1'
#
loop_
_entity.id
_entity.type
_entity.pdbx_description
1 polymer ?
#
loop_
_entity_poly.entity_id
_entity_poly.type
_entity_poly.pdbx_seq_one_letter_code
_entity_poly.pdbx_strand_id
1 'polypeptide(L)'
;MGCRCVKVDCWDSIDGPVVYHGNTLTSKIPLHDVFETIHEFAFVTSPYPLIIHLENHCSLENQIQVSILTEKIFGDHLYVPDRDGHLKVSQMTPEHLKGKIIIKGKKLPPQCTEEFGDVSDEDEDQDCSNSK
;
A
#
# COMPACT_ATOMS: atom_id res chain seq x y z
N MET A 1 17.03 10.58 -7.45
CA MET A 1 16.78 10.21 -6.03
C MET A 1 16.42 8.73 -5.97
N GLY A 2 16.75 8.00 -4.90
CA GLY A 2 16.59 6.53 -4.81
C GLY A 2 15.71 6.09 -3.63
N CYS A 3 14.57 6.75 -3.43
CA CYS A 3 13.68 6.50 -2.29
C CYS A 3 13.11 5.06 -2.32
N ARG A 4 13.15 4.36 -1.17
CA ARG A 4 12.67 2.98 -1.04
C ARG A 4 11.42 2.78 -0.20
N CYS A 5 10.81 3.87 0.25
CA CYS A 5 9.49 3.86 0.87
C CYS A 5 8.69 5.05 0.36
N VAL A 6 7.50 4.82 -0.19
CA VAL A 6 6.59 5.87 -0.64
C VAL A 6 5.26 5.75 0.08
N LYS A 7 4.66 6.89 0.43
CA LYS A 7 3.31 6.95 1.03
C LYS A 7 2.29 7.22 -0.08
N VAL A 8 1.15 6.53 -0.02
CA VAL A 8 0.01 6.73 -0.91
C VAL A 8 -1.26 6.84 -0.05
N ASP A 9 -1.82 8.05 0.05
CA ASP A 9 -3.12 8.30 0.71
C ASP A 9 -4.24 8.09 -0.31
N CYS A 10 -4.93 6.97 -0.21
CA CYS A 10 -5.95 6.52 -1.15
C CYS A 10 -7.36 6.76 -0.62
N TRP A 11 -8.20 7.37 -1.44
CA TRP A 11 -9.54 7.82 -1.08
C TRP A 11 -10.55 7.50 -2.18
N ASP A 12 -11.84 7.48 -1.82
CA ASP A 12 -12.93 7.28 -2.77
C ASP A 12 -13.09 8.42 -3.79
N SER A 13 -13.44 8.05 -5.02
CA SER A 13 -14.09 8.92 -6.00
C SER A 13 -15.11 8.11 -6.81
N ILE A 14 -16.00 8.82 -7.51
CA ILE A 14 -17.06 8.23 -8.36
C ILE A 14 -16.44 7.41 -9.50
N ASP A 15 -15.32 7.88 -10.05
CA ASP A 15 -14.63 7.23 -11.17
C ASP A 15 -13.57 6.20 -10.72
N GLY A 16 -13.52 5.87 -9.43
CA GLY A 16 -12.55 4.95 -8.82
C GLY A 16 -11.60 5.62 -7.81
N PRO A 17 -10.65 4.88 -7.22
CA PRO A 17 -9.78 5.39 -6.17
C PRO A 17 -8.84 6.51 -6.65
N VAL A 18 -8.67 7.53 -5.82
CA VAL A 18 -7.81 8.69 -6.07
C VAL A 18 -6.82 8.91 -4.92
N VAL A 19 -5.71 9.58 -5.23
CA VAL A 19 -4.67 9.93 -4.27
C VAL A 19 -4.68 11.44 -4.02
N TYR A 20 -4.78 11.82 -2.76
CA TYR A 20 -4.63 13.21 -2.29
C TYR A 20 -4.51 13.24 -0.77
N HIS A 21 -4.17 14.39 -0.20
CA HIS A 21 -4.16 14.56 1.25
C HIS A 21 -5.56 14.94 1.74
N GLY A 22 -6.20 14.03 2.50
CA GLY A 22 -7.54 14.19 3.03
C GLY A 22 -7.71 15.48 3.82
N ASN A 23 -8.93 16.04 3.85
CA ASN A 23 -9.27 17.25 4.61
C ASN A 23 -8.43 18.50 4.24
N THR A 24 -7.87 18.54 3.03
CA THR A 24 -7.10 19.69 2.51
C THR A 24 -7.54 20.10 1.10
N LEU A 25 -6.96 21.17 0.58
CA LEU A 25 -7.20 21.69 -0.78
C LEU A 25 -6.23 21.13 -1.84
N THR A 26 -5.58 19.99 -1.55
CA THR A 26 -4.68 19.36 -2.52
C THR A 26 -5.45 18.80 -3.71
N SER A 27 -4.86 18.88 -4.90
CA SER A 27 -5.43 18.28 -6.10
C SER A 27 -5.47 16.76 -5.99
N LYS A 28 -6.43 16.14 -6.68
CA LYS A 28 -6.61 14.69 -6.72
C LYS A 28 -5.99 14.14 -8.00
N ILE A 29 -5.32 13.00 -7.88
CA ILE A 29 -4.79 12.25 -9.03
C ILE A 29 -5.32 10.81 -9.01
N PRO A 30 -5.60 10.17 -10.15
CA PRO A 30 -6.05 8.78 -10.18
C PRO A 30 -5.02 7.83 -9.57
N LEU A 31 -5.45 6.85 -8.77
CA LEU A 31 -4.55 5.85 -8.19
C LEU A 31 -3.82 5.05 -9.28
N HIS A 32 -4.52 4.75 -10.38
CA HIS A 32 -3.96 4.09 -11.56
C HIS A 32 -2.65 4.76 -12.02
N ASP A 33 -2.69 6.08 -12.21
CA ASP A 33 -1.54 6.83 -12.73
C ASP A 33 -0.38 6.86 -11.72
N VAL A 34 -0.70 6.89 -10.43
CA VAL A 34 0.29 6.78 -9.36
C VAL A 34 0.97 5.42 -9.38
N PHE A 35 0.21 4.33 -9.52
CA PHE A 35 0.76 2.97 -9.54
C PHE A 35 1.56 2.69 -10.81
N GLU A 36 1.11 3.12 -11.99
CA GLU A 36 1.88 3.03 -13.23
C GLU A 36 3.22 3.76 -13.12
N THR A 37 3.20 4.98 -12.58
CA THR A 37 4.42 5.75 -12.34
C THR A 37 5.35 5.03 -11.35
N ILE A 38 4.81 4.50 -10.26
CA ILE A 38 5.61 3.72 -9.32
C ILE A 38 6.22 2.50 -10.02
N HIS A 39 5.45 1.75 -10.81
CA HIS A 39 5.93 0.57 -11.51
C HIS A 39 7.07 0.88 -12.48
N GLU A 40 6.94 1.94 -13.28
CA GLU A 40 7.94 2.39 -14.25
C GLU A 40 9.28 2.74 -13.57
N PHE A 41 9.22 3.43 -12.43
CA PHE A 41 10.41 3.96 -11.77
C PHE A 41 10.91 3.14 -10.58
N ALA A 42 10.17 2.09 -10.16
CA ALA A 42 10.45 1.34 -8.94
C ALA A 42 11.89 0.86 -8.86
N PHE A 43 12.49 0.40 -9.96
CA PHE A 43 13.82 -0.23 -9.93
C PHE A 43 14.88 0.46 -10.79
N VAL A 44 14.58 1.64 -11.37
CA VAL A 44 15.51 2.37 -12.25
C VAL A 44 16.81 2.75 -11.54
N THR A 45 16.71 3.24 -10.29
CA THR A 45 17.89 3.71 -9.54
C THR A 45 18.45 2.68 -8.56
N SER A 46 17.70 1.63 -8.25
CA SER A 46 18.10 0.60 -7.29
C SER A 46 17.25 -0.65 -7.49
N PRO A 47 17.86 -1.85 -7.57
CA PRO A 47 17.12 -3.11 -7.75
C PRO A 47 16.49 -3.62 -6.44
N TYR A 48 16.77 -2.97 -5.32
CA TYR A 48 16.29 -3.38 -3.99
C TYR A 48 14.80 -3.04 -3.82
N PRO A 49 14.10 -3.72 -2.90
CA PRO A 49 12.65 -3.63 -2.80
C PRO A 49 12.14 -2.21 -2.55
N LEU A 50 10.95 -1.93 -3.06
CA LEU A 50 10.20 -0.71 -2.78
C LEU A 50 9.03 -1.04 -1.84
N ILE A 51 8.88 -0.26 -0.77
CA ILE A 51 7.73 -0.35 0.12
C ILE A 51 6.74 0.75 -0.25
N ILE A 52 5.48 0.38 -0.46
CA ILE A 52 4.36 1.31 -0.59
C ILE A 52 3.61 1.25 0.74
N HIS A 53 3.66 2.34 1.50
CA HIS A 53 2.77 2.53 2.63
C HIS A 53 1.43 3.07 2.10
N LEU A 54 0.45 2.18 1.99
CA LEU A 54 -0.89 2.50 1.51
C LEU A 54 -1.78 2.84 2.71
N GLU A 55 -2.17 4.11 2.81
CA GLU A 55 -3.19 4.58 3.73
C GLU A 55 -4.52 4.55 2.98
N ASN A 56 -5.38 3.60 3.35
CA ASN A 56 -6.57 3.27 2.57
C ASN A 56 -7.83 3.74 3.28
N HIS A 57 -8.40 4.84 2.79
CA HIS A 57 -9.66 5.41 3.27
C HIS A 57 -10.83 5.13 2.30
N CYS A 58 -10.68 4.12 1.44
CA CYS A 58 -11.70 3.79 0.47
C CYS A 58 -12.82 2.94 1.09
N SER A 59 -14.04 3.17 0.63
CA SER A 59 -15.14 2.22 0.72
C SER A 59 -14.75 0.87 0.15
N LEU A 60 -15.42 -0.19 0.60
CA LEU A 60 -15.09 -1.56 0.20
C LEU A 60 -15.12 -1.80 -1.33
N GLU A 61 -16.07 -1.18 -2.03
CA GLU A 61 -16.14 -1.22 -3.50
C GLU A 61 -14.84 -0.70 -4.14
N ASN A 62 -14.33 0.43 -3.66
CA ASN A 62 -13.07 0.98 -4.14
C ASN A 62 -11.86 0.24 -3.57
N GLN A 63 -11.91 -0.37 -2.39
CA GLN A 63 -10.84 -1.26 -1.91
C GLN A 63 -10.64 -2.46 -2.85
N ILE A 64 -11.73 -3.01 -3.41
CA ILE A 64 -11.66 -4.04 -4.46
C ILE A 64 -10.96 -3.49 -5.70
N GLN A 65 -11.26 -2.25 -6.12
CA GLN A 65 -10.54 -1.63 -7.24
C GLN A 65 -9.05 -1.41 -6.93
N VAL A 66 -8.71 -0.99 -5.71
CA VAL A 66 -7.33 -0.85 -5.24
C VAL A 66 -6.58 -2.18 -5.34
N SER A 67 -7.18 -3.29 -4.91
CA SER A 67 -6.55 -4.62 -4.98
C SER A 67 -6.34 -5.07 -6.43
N ILE A 68 -7.37 -4.90 -7.28
CA ILE A 68 -7.28 -5.20 -8.72
C ILE A 68 -6.15 -4.40 -9.38
N LEU A 69 -6.06 -3.09 -9.13
CA LEU A 69 -5.00 -2.24 -9.67
C LEU A 69 -3.62 -2.66 -9.16
N THR A 70 -3.50 -2.98 -7.87
CA THR A 70 -2.26 -3.43 -7.25
C THR A 70 -1.74 -4.70 -7.94
N GLU A 71 -2.59 -5.71 -8.10
CA GLU A 71 -2.19 -6.97 -8.75
C GLU A 71 -1.91 -6.79 -10.24
N LYS A 72 -2.76 -6.04 -10.95
CA LYS A 72 -2.64 -5.85 -12.40
C LYS A 72 -1.39 -5.07 -12.78
N ILE A 73 -1.09 -3.97 -12.09
CA ILE A 73 0.00 -3.07 -12.45
C ILE A 73 1.34 -3.61 -11.95
N PHE A 74 1.42 -4.06 -10.70
CA PHE A 74 2.70 -4.53 -10.16
C PHE A 74 3.03 -5.98 -10.55
N GLY A 75 2.03 -6.82 -10.84
CA GLY A 75 2.22 -8.17 -11.38
C GLY A 75 3.27 -8.99 -10.63
N ASP A 76 4.30 -9.44 -11.36
CA ASP A 76 5.42 -10.24 -10.83
C ASP A 76 6.33 -9.46 -9.88
N HIS A 77 6.32 -8.13 -9.94
CA HIS A 77 7.03 -7.29 -8.99
C HIS A 77 6.31 -7.22 -7.64
N LEU A 78 5.00 -7.45 -7.57
CA LEU A 78 4.34 -7.52 -6.26
C LEU A 78 4.93 -8.69 -5.44
N TYR A 79 5.10 -8.51 -4.13
CA TYR A 79 5.37 -9.62 -3.23
C TYR A 79 4.06 -10.12 -2.62
N VAL A 80 3.72 -11.38 -2.90
CA VAL A 80 2.55 -12.07 -2.37
C VAL A 80 3.04 -13.34 -1.67
N PRO A 81 2.93 -13.45 -0.33
CA PRO A 81 3.49 -14.57 0.43
C PRO A 81 3.10 -15.97 -0.08
N ASP A 82 1.86 -16.14 -0.53
CA ASP A 82 1.36 -17.43 -1.00
C ASP A 82 1.94 -17.83 -2.37
N ARG A 83 2.34 -16.84 -3.18
CA ARG A 83 2.93 -17.04 -4.51
C ARG A 83 4.46 -17.09 -4.47
N ASP A 84 5.07 -16.18 -3.74
CA ASP A 84 6.52 -15.96 -3.73
C ASP A 84 7.25 -16.84 -2.69
N GLY A 85 6.51 -17.73 -2.03
CA GLY A 85 7.00 -18.54 -0.92
C GLY A 85 6.97 -17.72 0.36
N HIS A 86 6.26 -18.23 1.37
CA HIS A 86 6.08 -17.53 2.64
C HIS A 86 7.41 -17.42 3.40
N LEU A 87 8.19 -16.38 3.07
CA LEU A 87 9.48 -16.12 3.71
C LEU A 87 9.25 -15.82 5.19
N LYS A 88 10.05 -16.45 6.05
CA LYS A 88 10.14 -16.00 7.44
C LYS A 88 10.72 -14.59 7.46
N VAL A 89 10.36 -13.79 8.46
CA VAL A 89 10.88 -12.41 8.60
C VAL A 89 12.41 -12.37 8.57
N SER A 90 13.09 -13.36 9.16
CA SER A 90 14.56 -13.47 9.13
C SER A 90 15.15 -13.70 7.73
N GLN A 91 14.34 -14.12 6.76
CA GLN A 91 14.73 -14.38 5.37
C GLN A 91 14.37 -13.20 4.44
N MET A 92 13.57 -12.24 4.90
CA MET A 92 13.16 -11.04 4.15
C MET A 92 14.27 -9.99 4.09
N THR A 93 15.44 -10.37 3.58
CA THR A 93 16.56 -9.44 3.36
C THR A 93 16.34 -8.64 2.07
N PRO A 94 16.94 -7.44 1.92
CA PRO A 94 16.85 -6.67 0.68
C PRO A 94 17.29 -7.48 -0.55
N GLU A 95 18.28 -8.36 -0.39
CA GLU A 95 18.81 -9.21 -1.45
C GLU A 95 17.78 -10.24 -1.96
N HIS A 96 17.06 -10.91 -1.05
CA HIS A 96 16.02 -11.88 -1.43
C HIS A 96 14.78 -11.20 -2.03
N LEU A 97 14.56 -9.93 -1.71
CA LEU A 97 13.39 -9.16 -2.16
C LEU A 97 13.74 -8.20 -3.32
N LYS A 98 14.85 -8.43 -4.02
CA LYS A 98 15.20 -7.65 -5.21
C LYS A 98 14.08 -7.70 -6.24
N GLY A 99 13.78 -6.55 -6.82
CA GLY A 99 12.70 -6.40 -7.80
C GLY A 99 11.30 -6.54 -7.23
N LYS A 100 11.14 -6.56 -5.89
CA LYS A 100 9.82 -6.69 -5.25
C LYS A 100 9.27 -5.36 -4.72
N ILE A 101 7.96 -5.18 -4.89
CA ILE A 101 7.13 -4.13 -4.33
C ILE A 101 6.33 -4.75 -3.19
N ILE A 102 6.37 -4.12 -2.02
CA ILE A 102 5.72 -4.62 -0.80
C ILE A 102 4.68 -3.59 -0.36
N ILE A 103 3.44 -4.02 -0.19
CA ILE A 103 2.37 -3.18 0.34
C ILE A 103 2.37 -3.28 1.86
N LYS A 104 2.54 -2.13 2.52
CA LYS A 104 2.35 -1.97 3.96
C LYS A 104 1.03 -1.23 4.17
N GLY A 105 0.11 -1.86 4.86
CA GLY A 105 -1.22 -1.30 5.17
C GLY A 105 -1.89 -2.06 6.30
N LYS A 106 -3.12 -1.66 6.64
CA LYS A 106 -3.95 -2.37 7.61
C LYS A 106 -4.31 -3.77 7.08
N LYS A 107 -4.30 -4.77 7.95
CA LYS A 107 -4.65 -6.15 7.62
C LYS A 107 -5.75 -6.62 8.57
N LEU A 108 -6.78 -7.24 8.02
CA LEU A 108 -7.84 -7.84 8.82
C LEU A 108 -7.28 -8.94 9.75
N PRO A 109 -7.82 -9.10 10.97
CA PRO A 109 -7.47 -10.19 11.85
C PRO A 109 -7.66 -11.55 11.17
N PRO A 110 -6.81 -12.56 11.45
CA PRO A 110 -6.93 -13.91 10.86
C PRO A 110 -8.26 -14.61 11.14
N GLN A 111 -9.01 -14.11 12.13
CA GLN A 111 -10.25 -14.70 12.65
C GLN A 111 -11.49 -14.12 11.97
N CYS A 112 -11.32 -13.10 11.13
CA CYS A 112 -12.39 -12.54 10.33
C CYS A 112 -12.62 -13.44 9.11
N THR A 113 -13.55 -14.39 9.26
CA THR A 113 -14.04 -15.26 8.16
C THR A 113 -15.21 -14.64 7.39
N GLU A 114 -15.65 -13.44 7.78
CA GLU A 114 -16.66 -12.71 7.03
C GLU A 114 -15.98 -12.06 5.82
N GLU A 115 -16.46 -12.35 4.61
CA GLU A 115 -15.88 -11.88 3.33
C GLU A 115 -15.90 -10.34 3.16
N PHE A 116 -16.43 -9.60 4.14
CA PHE A 116 -16.71 -8.16 4.09
C PHE A 116 -16.42 -7.53 5.47
N GLY A 117 -15.14 -7.35 5.81
CA GLY A 117 -14.71 -6.62 7.01
C GLY A 117 -14.39 -5.16 6.67
N ASP A 118 -15.06 -4.21 7.34
CA ASP A 118 -14.74 -2.78 7.24
C ASP A 118 -13.46 -2.47 8.04
N VAL A 119 -12.59 -1.63 7.49
CA VAL A 119 -11.34 -1.22 8.11
C VAL A 119 -11.50 0.23 8.54
N SER A 120 -11.95 0.45 9.78
CA SER A 120 -12.15 1.81 10.31
C SER A 120 -10.83 2.48 10.70
N ASP A 121 -10.81 3.82 10.62
CA ASP A 121 -9.68 4.70 10.89
C ASP A 121 -9.62 5.22 12.34
N GLU A 122 -9.90 4.36 13.31
CA GLU A 122 -9.75 4.73 14.72
C GLU A 122 -8.41 4.24 15.28
N ASP A 123 -7.35 4.98 14.96
CA ASP A 123 -6.11 5.04 15.75
C ASP A 123 -5.48 6.43 15.50
N GLU A 124 -6.09 7.48 16.04
CA GLU A 124 -5.42 8.78 16.19
C GLU A 124 -4.34 8.65 17.28
N ASP A 125 -3.15 9.16 16.96
CA ASP A 125 -1.96 9.22 17.83
C ASP A 125 -2.32 9.68 19.25
N GLN A 126 -2.31 8.75 20.21
CA GLN A 126 -2.42 9.11 21.62
C GLN A 126 -1.04 9.55 22.12
N ASP A 127 -0.78 10.85 21.95
CA ASP A 127 0.38 11.56 22.48
C ASP A 127 0.30 11.58 24.02
N CYS A 128 0.85 10.57 24.69
CA CYS A 128 1.06 10.60 26.14
C CYS A 128 2.39 11.27 26.47
N SER A 129 2.43 12.60 26.29
CA SER A 129 3.25 13.42 27.16
C SER A 129 2.69 13.31 28.57
N ASN A 130 3.38 12.60 29.48
CA ASN A 130 3.46 13.11 30.83
C ASN A 130 4.74 12.72 31.58
N SER A 131 5.19 13.71 32.34
CA SER A 131 6.51 13.90 32.91
C SER A 131 6.78 13.07 34.19
N LYS A 132 8.08 12.83 34.39
CA LYS A 132 8.82 12.49 35.63
C LYS A 132 8.68 11.08 36.20
#